data_AF-A0A964QSM9-F1
#
_entry.id   AF-A0A964QSM9-F1
#
_cell.length_a   1.000
_cell.length_b   1.000
_cell.length_c   1.000
_cell.angle_alpha   90.00
_cell.angle_beta   90.00
_cell.angle_gamma   90.00
#
_symmetry.space_group_name_H-M   'P 1'
#
loop_
_entity.id
_entity.type
_entity.pdbx_description
1 polymer ?
#
loop_
_entity_poly.entity_id
_entity_poly.type
_entity_poly.pdbx_seq_one_letter_code
_entity_poly.pdbx_strand_id
1 'polypeptide(L)'
;MKTKLVASLVKSSSTALSALLLALSALTASALPIITNVIETGGDNEATDTVTAKWTGVTFTNGIAGEYLTPFLVPRFAEEVPAMVDRVHQWNGVATNLPLPSYLVGGEYIMIGNDNRDNNPFKLDVTVSVPSIVFLLVDNRQGDADNATPPQAGRPLSGWTNMTWVGTSGFVPVMNGLNRTASRAVPDEVGYDENGDAVGAGGSIQNAASVYVKSVPAGTFTLLQADNAGQNMYGVVVKAASDPSAQANLPAEFGQTVNGFQDSFDGATLNASWKARGPATNIYSLANGILSVTNAIGDPNHLLYEAAGYNSTNQEVLARIRINRFGTNDLARAGIGASVGITNSQGINYHFRNEGAGAVHTEFLDDARQWGPELSFKWQTNVWYWMRLKHEPNTATNVDAFAKVWVA
;
A
#
# COMPACT_ATOMS: atom_id res chain seq x y z
N MET A 1 26.90 22.95 69.08
CA MET A 1 27.31 23.59 67.80
C MET A 1 27.85 22.51 66.85
N LYS A 2 26.98 21.74 66.18
CA LYS A 2 27.32 20.76 65.12
C LYS A 2 26.06 20.00 64.71
N THR A 3 25.27 20.54 63.77
CA THR A 3 24.32 19.80 62.89
C THR A 3 23.41 20.80 62.16
N LYS A 4 23.93 21.55 61.17
CA LYS A 4 23.07 22.33 60.24
C LYS A 4 23.72 22.60 58.87
N LEU A 5 24.58 21.71 58.37
CA LEU A 5 25.30 21.96 57.10
C LEU A 5 25.27 20.86 56.03
N VAL A 6 24.39 19.83 56.14
CA VAL A 6 24.35 18.73 55.16
C VAL A 6 23.10 18.75 54.25
N ALA A 7 22.04 19.48 54.61
CA ALA A 7 20.80 19.47 53.83
C ALA A 7 20.76 20.42 52.61
N SER A 8 21.74 21.32 52.48
CA SER A 8 21.74 22.34 51.42
C SER A 8 22.46 21.93 50.13
N LEU A 9 23.29 20.88 50.16
CA LEU A 9 24.12 20.49 49.01
C LEU A 9 23.48 19.43 48.10
N VAL A 10 22.41 18.75 48.56
CA VAL A 10 21.72 17.67 47.83
C VAL A 10 20.57 18.20 46.96
N LYS A 11 20.06 19.40 47.24
CA LYS A 11 18.96 20.01 46.48
C LYS A 11 19.41 20.79 45.23
N SER A 12 20.68 21.18 45.12
CA SER A 12 21.20 21.87 43.93
C SER A 12 21.73 20.91 42.85
N SER A 13 22.08 19.68 43.21
CA SER A 13 22.61 18.66 42.30
C SER A 13 21.50 17.89 41.56
N SER A 14 20.31 17.75 42.16
CA SER A 14 19.18 17.02 41.58
C SER A 14 18.43 17.82 40.50
N THR A 15 18.34 19.14 40.63
CA THR A 15 17.74 20.04 39.63
C THR A 15 18.65 20.27 38.42
N ALA A 16 19.98 20.35 38.62
CA ALA A 16 20.94 20.45 37.51
C ALA A 16 21.00 19.16 36.68
N LEU A 17 20.92 17.98 37.32
CA LEU A 17 20.90 16.69 36.61
C LEU A 17 19.57 16.45 35.86
N SER A 18 18.45 16.91 36.43
CA SER A 18 17.13 16.81 35.76
C SER A 18 17.01 17.76 34.57
N ALA A 19 17.58 18.97 34.65
CA ALA A 19 17.65 19.90 33.52
C ALA A 19 18.60 19.40 32.41
N LEU A 20 19.68 18.70 32.77
CA LEU A 20 20.59 18.09 31.79
C LEU A 20 19.99 16.85 31.12
N LEU A 21 19.19 16.03 31.84
CA LEU A 21 18.43 14.92 31.25
C LEU A 21 17.26 15.40 30.36
N LEU A 22 16.59 16.50 30.73
CA LEU A 22 15.55 17.11 29.88
C LEU A 22 16.13 17.86 28.67
N ALA A 23 17.35 18.39 28.77
CA ALA A 23 18.06 18.97 27.62
C ALA A 23 18.62 17.89 26.68
N LEU A 24 18.96 16.70 27.18
CA LEU A 24 19.36 15.55 26.34
C LEU A 24 18.18 14.85 25.67
N SER A 25 16.97 14.89 26.25
CA SER A 25 15.75 14.39 25.59
C SER A 25 15.14 15.38 24.59
N ALA A 26 15.65 16.62 24.54
CA ALA A 26 15.29 17.64 23.55
C ALA A 26 16.25 17.71 22.36
N LEU A 27 17.27 16.84 22.29
CA LEU A 27 17.75 16.42 20.98
C LEU A 27 16.59 15.68 20.35
N THR A 28 15.87 16.37 19.46
CA THR A 28 14.92 15.76 18.53
C THR A 28 15.57 14.48 18.02
N ALA A 29 15.07 13.34 18.47
CA ALA A 29 15.42 12.07 17.86
C ALA A 29 14.91 12.18 16.43
N SER A 30 15.76 12.63 15.50
CA SER A 30 15.48 12.45 14.09
C SER A 30 15.37 10.94 13.94
N ALA A 31 14.20 10.45 13.58
CA ALA A 31 14.04 9.06 13.22
C ALA A 31 15.18 8.70 12.25
N LEU A 32 15.84 7.56 12.49
CA LEU A 32 16.91 7.09 11.62
C LEU A 32 16.40 7.08 10.17
N PRO A 33 17.21 7.50 9.18
CA PRO A 33 16.80 7.48 7.78
C PRO A 33 16.30 6.10 7.36
N ILE A 34 15.16 6.08 6.66
CA ILE A 34 14.59 4.86 6.09
C ILE A 34 15.40 4.48 4.86
N ILE A 35 15.52 5.38 3.88
CA ILE A 35 16.39 5.27 2.71
C ILE A 35 17.82 5.56 3.17
N THR A 36 18.67 4.54 3.06
CA THR A 36 20.09 4.66 3.43
C THR A 36 20.99 4.79 2.22
N ASN A 37 20.52 4.38 1.04
CA ASN A 37 21.28 4.49 -0.21
C ASN A 37 20.37 4.41 -1.44
N VAL A 38 20.75 5.13 -2.50
CA VAL A 38 20.16 4.99 -3.85
C VAL A 38 21.30 4.95 -4.85
N ILE A 39 21.38 3.87 -5.63
CA ILE A 39 22.35 3.72 -6.71
C ILE A 39 21.59 3.80 -8.03
N GLU A 40 21.87 4.85 -8.79
CA GLU A 40 21.40 4.98 -10.17
C GLU A 40 22.42 4.39 -11.16
N THR A 41 21.94 3.57 -12.08
CA THR A 41 22.74 3.04 -13.19
C THR A 41 21.97 3.18 -14.50
N GLY A 42 22.69 3.50 -15.58
CA GLY A 42 22.10 3.59 -16.91
C GLY A 42 21.17 4.80 -17.09
N GLY A 43 21.35 5.87 -16.31
CA GLY A 43 20.64 7.14 -16.51
C GLY A 43 21.39 8.10 -17.44
N ASP A 44 20.66 9.05 -18.03
CA ASP A 44 21.13 10.10 -18.94
C ASP A 44 21.77 11.23 -18.16
N ASN A 45 22.79 10.88 -17.38
CA ASN A 45 23.45 11.83 -16.50
C ASN A 45 24.27 12.84 -17.31
N GLU A 46 23.95 14.11 -17.16
CA GLU A 46 24.63 15.23 -17.78
C GLU A 46 25.31 16.10 -16.70
N ALA A 47 26.51 16.60 -16.98
CA ALA A 47 27.29 17.33 -15.97
C ALA A 47 26.63 18.64 -15.49
N THR A 48 25.66 19.17 -16.25
CA THR A 48 25.08 20.50 -16.03
C THR A 48 23.57 20.51 -15.87
N ASP A 49 22.89 19.38 -16.00
CA ASP A 49 21.42 19.31 -16.00
C ASP A 49 20.92 18.09 -15.23
N THR A 50 21.04 16.91 -15.83
CA THR A 50 20.58 15.66 -15.22
C THR A 50 21.66 15.05 -14.33
N VAL A 51 21.60 15.31 -13.03
CA VAL A 51 22.43 14.59 -12.05
C VAL A 51 21.79 13.27 -11.63
N THR A 52 22.57 12.40 -10.99
CA THR A 52 22.03 11.13 -10.47
C THR A 52 20.93 11.38 -9.43
N ALA A 53 20.03 10.42 -9.26
CA ALA A 53 18.94 10.48 -8.29
C ALA A 53 19.40 10.94 -6.90
N LYS A 54 18.55 11.73 -6.25
CA LYS A 54 18.76 12.28 -4.91
C LYS A 54 17.57 11.89 -4.05
N TRP A 55 17.77 11.80 -2.74
CA TRP A 55 16.71 11.38 -1.84
C TRP A 55 16.74 12.18 -0.55
N THR A 56 15.64 12.13 0.20
CA THR A 56 15.49 12.87 1.46
C THR A 56 16.73 12.79 2.34
N GLY A 57 17.21 13.96 2.79
CA GLY A 57 18.40 14.09 3.62
C GLY A 57 19.71 14.25 2.85
N VAL A 58 19.73 14.00 1.54
CA VAL A 58 20.89 14.29 0.68
C VAL A 58 20.87 15.75 0.27
N THR A 59 22.03 16.40 0.38
CA THR A 59 22.27 17.74 -0.17
C THR A 59 22.98 17.63 -1.51
N PHE A 60 22.53 18.38 -2.51
CA PHE A 60 23.17 18.43 -3.83
C PHE A 60 23.14 19.82 -4.44
N THR A 61 23.92 19.99 -5.50
CA THR A 61 23.93 21.20 -6.34
C THR A 61 23.56 20.76 -7.74
N ASN A 62 22.46 21.28 -8.30
CA ASN A 62 22.18 21.09 -9.73
C ASN A 62 22.93 22.12 -10.58
N GLY A 63 23.09 21.83 -11.88
CA GLY A 63 23.86 22.65 -12.81
C GLY A 63 23.10 23.80 -13.48
N ILE A 64 21.75 23.79 -13.49
CA ILE A 64 20.95 24.88 -14.06
C ILE A 64 20.55 25.89 -12.99
N ALA A 65 20.97 27.15 -13.18
CA ALA A 65 20.60 28.25 -12.32
C ALA A 65 19.09 28.53 -12.39
N GLY A 66 18.42 28.57 -11.24
CA GLY A 66 17.01 28.95 -11.14
C GLY A 66 16.04 27.80 -10.99
N GLU A 67 16.48 26.54 -11.10
CA GLU A 67 15.59 25.39 -10.86
C GLU A 67 15.34 25.15 -9.37
N TYR A 68 16.41 25.22 -8.56
CA TYR A 68 16.33 25.07 -7.10
C TYR A 68 17.34 25.97 -6.38
N LEU A 69 17.14 26.12 -5.07
CA LEU A 69 18.14 26.69 -4.19
C LEU A 69 19.45 25.89 -4.29
N THR A 70 20.58 26.57 -4.33
CA THR A 70 21.90 25.92 -4.45
C THR A 70 22.76 26.24 -3.22
N PRO A 71 23.17 25.23 -2.42
CA PRO A 71 22.81 23.82 -2.52
C PRO A 71 21.37 23.54 -2.05
N PHE A 72 20.79 22.45 -2.55
CA PHE A 72 19.45 21.98 -2.18
C PHE A 72 19.54 20.76 -1.26
N LEU A 73 18.87 20.80 -0.11
CA LEU A 73 18.64 19.63 0.75
C LEU A 73 17.29 19.03 0.40
N VAL A 74 17.26 17.76 -0.03
CA VAL A 74 16.00 17.08 -0.33
C VAL A 74 15.16 16.95 0.95
N PRO A 75 13.97 17.57 1.03
CA PRO A 75 13.13 17.53 2.21
C PRO A 75 12.40 16.18 2.31
N ARG A 76 11.47 16.07 3.26
CA ARG A 76 10.46 15.01 3.29
C ARG A 76 9.37 15.33 2.26
N PHE A 77 8.66 14.31 1.80
CA PHE A 77 7.57 14.47 0.84
C PHE A 77 6.43 15.32 1.43
N ALA A 78 6.06 16.39 0.74
CA ALA A 78 5.01 17.33 1.12
C ALA A 78 4.52 18.08 -0.13
N GLU A 79 3.58 19.00 0.05
CA GLU A 79 3.20 19.94 -1.02
C GLU A 79 4.43 20.79 -1.42
N GLU A 80 4.47 21.22 -2.67
CA GLU A 80 5.46 22.16 -3.23
C GLU A 80 6.92 21.64 -3.22
N VAL A 81 7.14 20.35 -2.92
CA VAL A 81 8.49 19.79 -2.95
C VAL A 81 8.89 19.47 -4.39
N PRO A 82 10.15 19.73 -4.79
CA PRO A 82 10.65 19.36 -6.11
C PRO A 82 10.46 17.87 -6.42
N ALA A 83 9.97 17.58 -7.61
CA ALA A 83 9.72 16.23 -8.08
C ALA A 83 10.93 15.59 -8.73
N MET A 84 11.72 16.38 -9.46
CA MET A 84 12.82 15.92 -10.29
C MET A 84 14.13 16.58 -9.89
N VAL A 85 15.26 16.02 -10.33
CA VAL A 85 16.57 16.66 -10.13
C VAL A 85 16.94 17.64 -11.24
N ASP A 86 16.23 17.63 -12.37
CA ASP A 86 16.54 18.30 -13.65
C ASP A 86 15.35 19.11 -14.20
N ARG A 87 14.30 19.35 -13.40
CA ARG A 87 13.14 20.17 -13.75
C ARG A 87 12.53 20.84 -12.53
N VAL A 88 12.05 22.07 -12.70
CA VAL A 88 11.28 22.84 -11.69
C VAL A 88 9.99 22.17 -11.19
N HIS A 89 9.66 20.97 -11.68
CA HIS A 89 8.40 20.31 -11.37
C HIS A 89 8.25 20.08 -9.87
N GLN A 90 7.01 20.13 -9.38
CA GLN A 90 6.67 19.92 -7.97
C GLN A 90 5.56 18.89 -7.77
N TRP A 91 5.62 18.22 -6.63
CA TRP A 91 4.53 17.37 -6.14
C TRP A 91 3.53 18.19 -5.35
N ASN A 92 2.25 18.08 -5.70
CA ASN A 92 1.16 18.80 -5.04
C ASN A 92 -0.12 17.95 -4.96
N GLY A 93 -1.12 18.40 -4.22
CA GLY A 93 -2.48 17.87 -4.32
C GLY A 93 -3.06 18.15 -5.70
N VAL A 94 -3.79 17.20 -6.28
CA VAL A 94 -4.31 17.33 -7.66
C VAL A 94 -5.45 18.34 -7.79
N ALA A 95 -6.13 18.66 -6.68
CA ALA A 95 -7.17 19.69 -6.62
C ALA A 95 -7.22 20.32 -5.22
N THR A 96 -7.83 21.52 -5.09
CA THR A 96 -7.93 22.23 -3.80
C THR A 96 -8.68 21.44 -2.72
N ASN A 97 -9.64 20.61 -3.12
CA ASN A 97 -10.37 19.69 -2.26
C ASN A 97 -9.78 18.27 -2.21
N LEU A 98 -8.62 18.06 -2.86
CA LEU A 98 -7.93 16.80 -2.95
C LEU A 98 -6.41 17.04 -2.73
N PRO A 99 -6.01 17.35 -1.47
CA PRO A 99 -4.61 17.54 -1.12
C PRO A 99 -3.82 16.23 -1.27
N LEU A 100 -2.49 16.32 -1.15
CA LEU A 100 -1.65 15.12 -1.12
C LEU A 100 -2.19 14.11 -0.10
N PRO A 101 -2.35 12.82 -0.48
CA PRO A 101 -2.78 11.78 0.44
C PRO A 101 -1.90 11.73 1.69
N SER A 102 -2.52 11.73 2.87
CA SER A 102 -1.80 11.78 4.16
C SER A 102 -0.86 10.60 4.36
N TYR A 103 -1.10 9.47 3.68
CA TYR A 103 -0.22 8.32 3.71
C TYR A 103 1.07 8.49 2.91
N LEU A 104 1.20 9.54 2.09
CA LEU A 104 2.45 9.91 1.40
C LEU A 104 3.20 10.99 2.18
N VAL A 105 2.47 11.98 2.71
CA VAL A 105 3.03 13.15 3.40
C VAL A 105 3.95 12.71 4.55
N GLY A 106 5.11 13.37 4.65
CA GLY A 106 6.15 13.07 5.63
C GLY A 106 7.02 11.85 5.29
N GLY A 107 6.76 11.15 4.18
CA GLY A 107 7.62 10.09 3.69
C GLY A 107 9.00 10.58 3.25
N GLU A 108 9.98 9.69 3.22
CA GLU A 108 11.21 9.94 2.46
C GLU A 108 10.88 9.75 0.98
N TYR A 109 11.53 10.48 0.09
CA TYR A 109 11.27 10.34 -1.33
C TYR A 109 12.55 10.45 -2.15
N ILE A 110 12.46 9.99 -3.40
CA ILE A 110 13.56 10.01 -4.36
C ILE A 110 13.17 10.95 -5.49
N MET A 111 14.03 11.95 -5.74
CA MET A 111 14.03 12.79 -6.93
C MET A 111 14.85 12.08 -8.01
N ILE A 112 14.24 11.84 -9.16
CA ILE A 112 14.85 11.18 -10.31
C ILE A 112 14.93 12.18 -11.45
N GLY A 113 15.94 12.09 -12.32
CA GLY A 113 15.98 12.89 -13.54
C GLY A 113 14.78 12.56 -14.43
N ASN A 114 14.03 13.57 -14.86
CA ASN A 114 12.96 13.41 -15.82
C ASN A 114 13.47 12.90 -17.16
N ASP A 115 14.70 13.23 -17.53
CA ASP A 115 15.33 12.75 -18.77
C ASP A 115 15.65 11.25 -18.76
N ASN A 116 15.57 10.57 -17.61
CA ASN A 116 15.71 9.11 -17.53
C ASN A 116 14.46 8.31 -18.01
N ARG A 117 13.35 8.99 -18.34
CA ARG A 117 12.04 8.37 -18.62
C ARG A 117 12.04 7.35 -19.76
N ASP A 118 12.87 7.54 -20.77
CA ASP A 118 12.99 6.71 -21.99
C ASP A 118 14.36 6.06 -22.13
N ASN A 119 15.18 6.11 -21.07
CA ASN A 119 16.51 5.55 -21.11
C ASN A 119 16.52 4.05 -20.78
N ASN A 120 16.66 3.25 -21.83
CA ASN A 120 16.71 1.78 -21.77
C ASN A 120 18.10 1.24 -21.46
N PRO A 121 18.67 1.63 -20.33
CA PRO A 121 19.09 0.69 -19.28
C PRO A 121 18.85 1.21 -17.85
N PHE A 122 18.01 2.24 -17.67
CA PHE A 122 17.83 2.92 -16.39
C PHE A 122 17.35 1.96 -15.28
N LYS A 123 17.99 2.10 -14.12
CA LYS A 123 17.72 1.32 -12.92
C LYS A 123 18.10 2.08 -11.66
N LEU A 124 17.29 1.94 -10.62
CA LEU A 124 17.61 2.32 -9.24
C LEU A 124 17.69 1.09 -8.34
N ASP A 125 18.79 0.93 -7.62
CA ASP A 125 18.87 0.06 -6.45
C ASP A 125 18.75 0.90 -5.18
N VAL A 126 17.64 0.71 -4.46
CA VAL A 126 17.29 1.50 -3.27
C VAL A 126 17.44 0.62 -2.04
N THR A 127 18.25 1.05 -1.07
CA THR A 127 18.43 0.36 0.21
C THR A 127 17.63 1.04 1.31
N VAL A 128 16.82 0.25 2.03
CA VAL A 128 16.05 0.69 3.20
C VAL A 128 16.49 -0.01 4.48
N SER A 129 16.52 0.72 5.60
CA SER A 129 17.00 0.24 6.91
C SER A 129 15.99 -0.60 7.69
N VAL A 130 14.71 -0.49 7.35
CA VAL A 130 13.59 -1.16 8.02
C VAL A 130 12.59 -1.70 6.99
N PRO A 131 11.73 -2.67 7.36
CA PRO A 131 10.57 -3.00 6.54
C PRO A 131 9.78 -1.74 6.19
N SER A 132 9.49 -1.55 4.91
CA SER A 132 9.02 -0.27 4.36
C SER A 132 7.88 -0.47 3.38
N ILE A 133 7.02 0.54 3.27
CA ILE A 133 6.02 0.71 2.22
C ILE A 133 6.59 1.67 1.19
N VAL A 134 6.65 1.22 -0.06
CA VAL A 134 7.14 1.97 -1.21
C VAL A 134 5.95 2.33 -2.08
N PHE A 135 5.76 3.63 -2.27
CA PHE A 135 4.77 4.20 -3.16
C PHE A 135 5.43 4.65 -4.45
N LEU A 136 4.83 4.30 -5.58
CA LEU A 136 5.20 4.72 -6.92
C LEU A 136 4.13 5.68 -7.44
N LEU A 137 4.55 6.84 -7.92
CA LEU A 137 3.68 7.89 -8.45
C LEU A 137 3.85 7.92 -9.97
N VAL A 138 2.96 7.24 -10.70
CA VAL A 138 3.08 7.02 -12.14
C VAL A 138 2.25 8.05 -12.90
N ASP A 139 2.88 8.82 -13.80
CA ASP A 139 2.21 9.81 -14.67
C ASP A 139 1.00 9.17 -15.38
N ASN A 140 -0.17 9.77 -15.24
CA ASN A 140 -1.43 9.26 -15.80
C ASN A 140 -1.39 9.14 -17.33
N ARG A 141 -0.58 9.95 -18.00
CA ARG A 141 -0.39 9.92 -19.46
C ARG A 141 0.37 8.69 -19.96
N GLN A 142 0.86 7.85 -19.06
CA GLN A 142 1.63 6.65 -19.40
C GLN A 142 0.84 5.70 -20.32
N GLY A 143 1.32 5.57 -21.56
CA GLY A 143 0.85 4.60 -22.55
C GLY A 143 -0.18 5.13 -23.56
N ASP A 144 -0.85 6.25 -23.28
CA ASP A 144 -1.90 6.83 -24.15
C ASP A 144 -1.86 8.37 -24.26
N ALA A 145 -0.96 9.03 -23.53
CA ALA A 145 -0.85 10.48 -23.43
C ALA A 145 -2.07 11.19 -22.82
N ASP A 146 -2.98 10.48 -22.16
CA ASP A 146 -4.20 11.05 -21.57
C ASP A 146 -4.07 11.26 -20.06
N ASN A 147 -4.11 12.51 -19.62
CA ASN A 147 -4.04 12.86 -18.21
C ASN A 147 -5.39 12.67 -17.47
N ALA A 148 -6.50 12.45 -18.19
CA ALA A 148 -7.83 12.31 -17.57
C ALA A 148 -8.06 10.94 -16.93
N THR A 149 -7.25 9.94 -17.26
CA THR A 149 -7.43 8.56 -16.82
C THR A 149 -6.18 8.01 -16.14
N PRO A 150 -6.29 6.97 -15.30
CA PRO A 150 -5.11 6.28 -14.78
C PRO A 150 -4.25 5.69 -15.90
N PRO A 151 -2.95 5.43 -15.64
CA PRO A 151 -2.03 4.82 -16.59
C PRO A 151 -2.61 3.58 -17.27
N GLN A 152 -2.55 3.58 -18.61
CA GLN A 152 -3.06 2.49 -19.46
C GLN A 152 -4.49 2.07 -19.10
N ALA A 153 -5.36 3.08 -19.01
CA ALA A 153 -6.71 3.00 -18.45
C ALA A 153 -7.49 1.75 -18.86
N GLY A 154 -8.08 1.09 -17.85
CA GLY A 154 -8.90 -0.12 -18.05
C GLY A 154 -8.12 -1.43 -18.17
N ARG A 155 -6.79 -1.40 -18.12
CA ARG A 155 -5.96 -2.62 -18.11
C ARG A 155 -5.53 -2.99 -16.69
N PRO A 156 -5.57 -4.27 -16.30
CA PRO A 156 -4.87 -4.72 -15.10
C PRO A 156 -3.36 -4.50 -15.29
N LEU A 157 -2.59 -4.38 -14.20
CA LEU A 157 -1.12 -4.23 -14.25
C LEU A 157 -0.44 -5.32 -15.09
N SER A 158 -0.98 -6.54 -15.11
CA SER A 158 -0.47 -7.64 -15.95
C SER A 158 -0.66 -7.43 -17.46
N GLY A 159 -1.51 -6.48 -17.86
CA GLY A 159 -1.76 -6.10 -19.24
C GLY A 159 -1.06 -4.81 -19.66
N TRP A 160 -0.18 -4.27 -18.81
CA TRP A 160 0.60 -3.10 -19.14
C TRP A 160 1.62 -3.41 -20.22
N THR A 161 1.78 -2.50 -21.20
CA THR A 161 2.81 -2.59 -22.26
C THR A 161 4.06 -1.78 -21.93
N ASN A 162 3.89 -0.70 -21.18
CA ASN A 162 4.98 0.12 -20.63
C ASN A 162 5.05 -0.10 -19.11
N MET A 163 6.23 0.01 -18.50
CA MET A 163 6.42 -0.26 -17.07
C MET A 163 5.89 -1.64 -16.65
N THR A 164 6.07 -2.65 -17.50
CA THR A 164 5.56 -4.01 -17.25
C THR A 164 6.08 -4.58 -15.92
N TRP A 165 7.25 -4.10 -15.48
CA TRP A 165 7.87 -4.44 -14.22
C TRP A 165 7.08 -4.03 -12.99
N VAL A 166 6.19 -3.03 -13.06
CA VAL A 166 5.37 -2.60 -11.91
C VAL A 166 4.48 -3.75 -11.45
N GLY A 167 3.80 -4.41 -12.41
CA GLY A 167 2.99 -5.59 -12.14
C GLY A 167 3.82 -6.78 -11.68
N THR A 168 4.91 -7.11 -12.38
CA THR A 168 5.74 -8.29 -12.03
C THR A 168 6.55 -8.11 -10.75
N SER A 169 6.81 -6.87 -10.34
CA SER A 169 7.47 -6.54 -9.07
C SER A 169 6.50 -6.53 -7.90
N GLY A 170 5.20 -6.75 -8.10
CA GLY A 170 4.22 -6.86 -7.02
C GLY A 170 3.71 -5.52 -6.49
N PHE A 171 3.81 -4.44 -7.26
CA PHE A 171 3.06 -3.22 -6.95
C PHE A 171 1.57 -3.43 -7.20
N VAL A 172 0.75 -2.73 -6.42
CA VAL A 172 -0.71 -2.77 -6.53
C VAL A 172 -1.25 -1.35 -6.44
N PRO A 173 -2.34 -1.00 -7.14
CA PRO A 173 -2.90 0.34 -7.06
C PRO A 173 -3.45 0.62 -5.66
N VAL A 174 -3.32 1.85 -5.18
CA VAL A 174 -3.96 2.31 -3.94
C VAL A 174 -5.33 2.88 -4.29
N MET A 175 -6.45 2.33 -3.80
CA MET A 175 -7.80 2.68 -4.28
C MET A 175 -8.73 3.19 -3.15
N ASN A 176 -8.34 4.26 -2.46
CA ASN A 176 -9.13 4.83 -1.37
C ASN A 176 -10.24 5.77 -1.86
N GLY A 177 -10.19 6.15 -3.14
CA GLY A 177 -11.07 7.15 -3.74
C GLY A 177 -10.52 8.57 -3.59
N LEU A 178 -9.22 8.71 -3.32
CA LEU A 178 -8.51 10.00 -3.31
C LEU A 178 -8.02 10.33 -4.72
N ASN A 179 -8.96 10.44 -5.65
CA ASN A 179 -8.72 10.82 -7.04
C ASN A 179 -9.79 11.81 -7.50
N ARG A 180 -9.56 12.47 -8.64
CA ARG A 180 -10.45 13.53 -9.17
C ARG A 180 -11.90 13.09 -9.41
N THR A 181 -12.14 11.78 -9.54
CA THR A 181 -13.49 11.22 -9.72
C THR A 181 -14.13 10.70 -8.43
N ALA A 182 -13.43 10.78 -7.30
CA ALA A 182 -13.80 10.16 -6.02
C ALA A 182 -14.12 8.65 -6.12
N SER A 183 -13.59 7.98 -7.14
CA SER A 183 -13.93 6.60 -7.48
C SER A 183 -12.98 5.63 -6.81
N ARG A 184 -13.52 4.62 -6.13
CA ARG A 184 -12.73 3.51 -5.55
C ARG A 184 -12.43 2.38 -6.55
N ALA A 185 -12.75 2.60 -7.83
CA ALA A 185 -12.44 1.66 -8.90
C ALA A 185 -11.14 2.01 -9.63
N VAL A 186 -10.52 3.14 -9.29
CA VAL A 186 -9.28 3.64 -9.89
C VAL A 186 -8.29 4.05 -8.80
N PRO A 187 -6.98 4.11 -9.10
CA PRO A 187 -5.98 4.52 -8.12
C PRO A 187 -6.25 5.92 -7.56
N ASP A 188 -5.72 6.17 -6.37
CA ASP A 188 -5.56 7.50 -5.79
C ASP A 188 -4.57 8.30 -6.64
N GLU A 189 -4.67 9.63 -6.61
CA GLU A 189 -3.91 10.54 -7.45
C GLU A 189 -3.14 11.58 -6.62
N VAL A 190 -2.01 12.02 -7.17
CA VAL A 190 -1.30 13.25 -6.79
C VAL A 190 -1.19 14.17 -7.99
N GLY A 191 -1.02 15.47 -7.74
CA GLY A 191 -0.75 16.47 -8.75
C GLY A 191 0.74 16.56 -9.10
N TYR A 192 0.98 16.79 -10.38
CA TYR A 192 2.27 17.06 -10.99
C TYR A 192 2.22 18.48 -11.54
N ASP A 193 2.83 19.42 -10.82
CA ASP A 193 3.01 20.79 -11.31
C ASP A 193 4.29 20.85 -12.13
N GLU A 194 4.18 20.94 -13.45
CA GLU A 194 5.31 21.02 -14.38
C GLU A 194 5.95 22.42 -14.43
N ASN A 195 5.26 23.46 -13.94
CA ASN A 195 5.79 24.82 -13.94
C ASN A 195 6.52 25.17 -12.63
N GLY A 196 6.26 24.44 -11.55
CA GLY A 196 6.84 24.71 -10.24
C GLY A 196 6.35 26.03 -9.62
N ASP A 197 5.15 26.46 -9.99
CA ASP A 197 4.54 27.73 -9.57
C ASP A 197 3.27 27.55 -8.73
N ALA A 198 2.88 26.30 -8.45
CA ALA A 198 1.78 25.96 -7.56
C ALA A 198 2.06 26.39 -6.12
N VAL A 199 0.99 26.82 -5.43
CA VAL A 199 0.99 27.03 -3.99
C VAL A 199 -0.21 26.29 -3.42
N GLY A 200 0.08 25.25 -2.63
CA GLY A 200 -0.87 24.32 -2.08
C GLY A 200 -1.59 23.45 -3.10
N ALA A 201 -2.51 22.62 -2.58
CA ALA A 201 -3.26 21.66 -3.37
C ALA A 201 -4.07 22.31 -4.49
N GLY A 202 -3.98 21.75 -5.70
CA GLY A 202 -4.75 22.15 -6.88
C GLY A 202 -4.32 23.47 -7.53
N GLY A 203 -3.29 24.15 -7.02
CA GLY A 203 -2.71 25.30 -7.70
C GLY A 203 -1.96 24.85 -8.96
N SER A 204 -2.24 25.47 -10.11
CA SER A 204 -1.49 25.31 -11.36
C SER A 204 -1.15 23.86 -11.78
N ILE A 205 -1.95 22.85 -11.44
CA ILE A 205 -1.61 21.46 -11.77
C ILE A 205 -1.84 21.17 -13.27
N GLN A 206 -0.80 20.77 -13.99
CA GLN A 206 -0.88 20.38 -15.41
C GLN A 206 -1.19 18.89 -15.55
N ASN A 207 -0.55 18.04 -14.74
CA ASN A 207 -0.68 16.59 -14.83
C ASN A 207 -0.98 15.93 -13.49
N ALA A 208 -1.42 14.68 -13.54
CA ALA A 208 -1.69 13.86 -12.38
C ALA A 208 -0.86 12.56 -12.46
N ALA A 209 -0.55 12.00 -11.29
CA ALA A 209 0.08 10.70 -11.19
C ALA A 209 -0.76 9.77 -10.30
N SER A 210 -0.94 8.53 -10.76
CA SER A 210 -1.64 7.47 -10.04
C SER A 210 -0.70 6.79 -9.04
N VAL A 211 -1.23 6.46 -7.85
CA VAL A 211 -0.44 5.89 -6.75
C VAL A 211 -0.52 4.36 -6.75
N TYR A 212 0.64 3.73 -6.79
CA TYR A 212 0.82 2.29 -6.62
C TYR A 212 1.69 2.03 -5.39
N VAL A 213 1.50 0.88 -4.74
CA VAL A 213 2.17 0.55 -3.49
C VAL A 213 2.72 -0.87 -3.50
N LYS A 214 3.86 -1.05 -2.85
CA LYS A 214 4.46 -2.34 -2.54
C LYS A 214 5.08 -2.28 -1.14
N SER A 215 5.07 -3.40 -0.42
CA SER A 215 5.84 -3.53 0.81
C SER A 215 7.12 -4.33 0.56
N VAL A 216 8.19 -3.91 1.21
CA VAL A 216 9.53 -4.49 1.06
C VAL A 216 10.13 -4.75 2.44
N PRO A 217 10.91 -5.84 2.62
CA PRO A 217 11.70 -6.02 3.83
C PRO A 217 12.81 -4.96 3.89
N ALA A 218 13.48 -4.84 5.05
CA ALA A 218 14.75 -4.14 5.13
C ALA A 218 15.76 -4.74 4.13
N GLY A 219 16.58 -3.91 3.50
CA GLY A 219 17.50 -4.32 2.45
C GLY A 219 17.29 -3.55 1.14
N THR A 220 17.75 -4.11 0.03
CA THR A 220 17.72 -3.45 -1.27
C THR A 220 16.57 -3.97 -2.14
N PHE A 221 15.85 -3.05 -2.77
CA PHE A 221 14.90 -3.35 -3.84
C PHE A 221 15.26 -2.55 -5.09
N THR A 222 14.76 -3.00 -6.24
CA THR A 222 15.08 -2.40 -7.54
C THR A 222 13.83 -1.75 -8.15
N LEU A 223 14.03 -0.58 -8.76
CA LEU A 223 13.09 0.08 -9.66
C LEU A 223 13.74 0.20 -11.04
N LEU A 224 12.93 0.14 -12.10
CA LEU A 224 13.39 0.11 -13.48
C LEU A 224 12.80 1.27 -14.27
N GLN A 225 13.27 1.48 -15.50
CA GLN A 225 12.82 2.54 -16.40
C GLN A 225 11.28 2.70 -16.50
N ALA A 226 10.84 3.91 -16.83
CA ALA A 226 9.43 4.20 -17.06
C ALA A 226 8.92 3.71 -18.43
N ASP A 227 9.81 3.35 -19.38
CA ASP A 227 9.43 3.05 -20.77
C ASP A 227 8.55 4.17 -21.38
N ASN A 228 8.85 5.44 -21.07
CA ASN A 228 7.91 6.55 -21.20
C ASN A 228 8.45 7.69 -22.07
N ALA A 229 8.56 7.43 -23.37
CA ALA A 229 9.01 8.44 -24.33
C ALA A 229 8.00 9.59 -24.42
N GLY A 230 8.29 10.70 -23.73
CA GLY A 230 7.60 11.98 -23.87
C GLY A 230 6.64 12.39 -22.74
N GLN A 231 6.52 11.62 -21.64
CA GLN A 231 5.79 12.07 -20.43
C GLN A 231 6.73 12.11 -19.21
N ASN A 232 6.23 12.33 -18.00
CA ASN A 232 7.13 12.50 -16.85
C ASN A 232 7.68 11.18 -16.30
N MET A 233 8.86 11.25 -15.69
CA MET A 233 9.37 10.16 -14.86
C MET A 233 8.47 9.95 -13.63
N TYR A 234 8.40 8.71 -13.15
CA TYR A 234 7.63 8.40 -11.95
C TYR A 234 8.28 8.97 -10.68
N GLY A 235 7.48 9.21 -9.65
CA GLY A 235 7.95 9.53 -8.30
C GLY A 235 8.04 8.30 -7.40
N VAL A 236 8.86 8.38 -6.35
CA VAL A 236 9.00 7.32 -5.34
C VAL A 236 8.93 7.92 -3.95
N VAL A 237 8.01 7.43 -3.11
CA VAL A 237 7.88 7.79 -1.70
C VAL A 237 8.00 6.53 -0.84
N VAL A 238 8.73 6.61 0.27
CA VAL A 238 9.03 5.49 1.17
C VAL A 238 8.66 5.87 2.61
N LYS A 239 7.89 5.00 3.26
CA LYS A 239 7.55 5.10 4.69
C LYS A 239 7.87 3.79 5.39
N ALA A 240 8.18 3.85 6.68
CA ALA A 240 8.35 2.65 7.47
C ALA A 240 7.03 1.88 7.53
N ALA A 241 7.04 0.55 7.42
CA ALA A 241 5.84 -0.26 7.53
C ALA A 241 5.19 -0.18 8.93
N SER A 242 5.95 0.25 9.93
CA SER A 242 5.47 0.53 11.28
C SER A 242 4.80 1.90 11.44
N ASP A 243 4.90 2.79 10.44
CA ASP A 243 4.25 4.10 10.48
C ASP A 243 2.73 3.94 10.29
N PRO A 244 1.90 4.28 11.30
CA PRO A 244 0.45 4.15 11.19
C PRO A 244 -0.14 4.99 10.05
N SER A 245 0.51 6.11 9.71
CA SER A 245 0.06 6.96 8.62
C SER A 245 0.33 6.37 7.24
N ALA A 246 1.29 5.43 7.10
CA ALA A 246 1.57 4.74 5.83
C ALA A 246 0.48 3.75 5.42
N GLN A 247 -0.48 3.46 6.30
CA GLN A 247 -1.56 2.50 6.05
C GLN A 247 -2.65 3.11 5.16
N ALA A 248 -2.40 3.12 3.85
CA ALA A 248 -3.37 3.45 2.81
C ALA A 248 -4.44 2.35 2.69
N ASN A 249 -5.25 2.16 3.75
CA ASN A 249 -6.17 1.03 3.90
C ASN A 249 -5.51 -0.37 3.76
N LEU A 250 -4.20 -0.47 3.99
CA LEU A 250 -3.49 -1.74 3.99
C LEU A 250 -3.66 -2.48 5.32
N PRO A 251 -3.74 -3.82 5.33
CA PRO A 251 -3.65 -4.61 6.55
C PRO A 251 -2.27 -4.40 7.20
N ALA A 252 -2.21 -4.56 8.53
CA ALA A 252 -0.97 -4.42 9.28
C ALA A 252 0.12 -5.39 8.79
N GLU A 253 -0.27 -6.53 8.24
CA GLU A 253 0.59 -7.61 7.76
C GLU A 253 1.08 -7.40 6.32
N PHE A 254 0.66 -6.32 5.63
CA PHE A 254 0.97 -6.15 4.21
C PHE A 254 2.49 -6.12 3.93
N GLY A 255 2.93 -7.11 3.15
CA GLY A 255 4.34 -7.43 2.81
C GLY A 255 5.26 -7.68 4.01
N GLN A 256 4.69 -8.02 5.16
CA GLN A 256 5.43 -8.63 6.24
C GLN A 256 5.44 -10.15 6.06
N THR A 257 6.47 -10.81 6.58
CA THR A 257 6.41 -12.25 6.78
C THR A 257 5.43 -12.54 7.92
N VAL A 258 4.34 -13.23 7.63
CA VAL A 258 3.34 -13.58 8.63
C VAL A 258 3.71 -14.85 9.40
N ASN A 259 3.33 -14.90 10.67
CA ASN A 259 3.33 -16.15 11.42
C ASN A 259 2.14 -17.00 10.97
N GLY A 260 2.40 -18.01 10.15
CA GLY A 260 1.37 -18.86 9.54
C GLY A 260 1.70 -19.17 8.10
N PHE A 261 0.68 -19.14 7.25
CA PHE A 261 0.83 -19.32 5.81
C PHE A 261 0.34 -18.10 5.06
N GLN A 262 1.00 -17.84 3.94
CA GLN A 262 0.62 -16.83 2.98
C GLN A 262 0.77 -17.44 1.59
N ASP A 263 -0.23 -17.23 0.74
CA ASP A 263 -0.17 -17.55 -0.68
C ASP A 263 -0.52 -16.29 -1.47
N SER A 264 0.44 -15.81 -2.26
CA SER A 264 0.22 -14.74 -3.23
C SER A 264 -0.36 -15.26 -4.54
N PHE A 265 -0.47 -16.59 -4.68
CA PHE A 265 -0.99 -17.26 -5.88
C PHE A 265 -0.13 -17.04 -7.14
N ASP A 266 1.16 -16.76 -6.97
CA ASP A 266 2.10 -16.53 -8.08
C ASP A 266 2.54 -17.83 -8.80
N GLY A 267 2.20 -18.99 -8.24
CA GLY A 267 2.51 -20.29 -8.83
C GLY A 267 1.72 -20.58 -10.12
N ALA A 268 2.29 -21.42 -11.00
CA ALA A 268 1.57 -21.88 -12.20
C ALA A 268 0.39 -22.82 -11.86
N THR A 269 0.44 -23.47 -10.70
CA THR A 269 -0.63 -24.32 -10.16
C THR A 269 -0.85 -24.02 -8.70
N LEU A 270 -2.06 -24.28 -8.22
CA LEU A 270 -2.41 -24.15 -6.82
C LEU A 270 -1.51 -25.04 -5.94
N ASN A 271 -1.04 -24.52 -4.80
CA ASN A 271 -0.28 -25.31 -3.85
C ASN A 271 -1.06 -26.57 -3.43
N ALA A 272 -0.39 -27.73 -3.36
CA ALA A 272 -1.02 -29.02 -3.10
C ALA A 272 -1.74 -29.11 -1.74
N SER A 273 -1.42 -28.23 -0.79
CA SER A 273 -2.11 -28.09 0.50
C SER A 273 -3.48 -27.42 0.39
N TRP A 274 -3.78 -26.71 -0.69
CA TRP A 274 -5.15 -26.23 -0.93
C TRP A 274 -6.03 -27.37 -1.46
N LYS A 275 -7.16 -27.61 -0.79
CA LYS A 275 -8.10 -28.70 -1.07
C LYS A 275 -9.51 -28.14 -1.23
N ALA A 276 -10.13 -28.42 -2.37
CA ALA A 276 -11.55 -28.13 -2.56
C ALA A 276 -12.39 -29.13 -1.75
N ARG A 277 -13.37 -28.60 -1.01
CA ARG A 277 -14.35 -29.34 -0.20
C ARG A 277 -15.76 -28.89 -0.56
N GLY A 278 -16.72 -29.81 -0.38
CA GLY A 278 -18.10 -29.62 -0.78
C GLY A 278 -18.46 -30.30 -2.12
N PRO A 279 -19.73 -30.21 -2.54
CA PRO A 279 -20.22 -30.87 -3.75
C PRO A 279 -19.64 -30.33 -5.06
N ALA A 280 -19.13 -29.09 -5.09
CA ALA A 280 -18.53 -28.48 -6.26
C ALA A 280 -17.01 -28.29 -6.08
N THR A 281 -16.22 -29.19 -6.69
CA THR A 281 -14.76 -29.22 -6.53
C THR A 281 -13.98 -28.53 -7.66
N ASN A 282 -14.58 -28.37 -8.85
CA ASN A 282 -13.92 -27.81 -10.05
C ASN A 282 -14.24 -26.33 -10.30
N ILE A 283 -14.41 -25.53 -9.23
CA ILE A 283 -14.81 -24.11 -9.33
C ILE A 283 -13.66 -23.13 -9.09
N TYR A 284 -12.48 -23.63 -8.73
CA TYR A 284 -11.27 -22.87 -8.41
C TYR A 284 -10.27 -22.98 -9.55
N SER A 285 -9.80 -21.83 -10.06
CA SER A 285 -8.78 -21.79 -11.11
C SER A 285 -7.73 -20.74 -10.79
N LEU A 286 -6.48 -21.04 -11.10
CA LEU A 286 -5.35 -20.15 -10.88
C LEU A 286 -4.81 -19.62 -12.21
N ALA A 287 -4.71 -18.29 -12.35
CA ALA A 287 -4.06 -17.66 -13.49
C ALA A 287 -3.54 -16.26 -13.12
N ASN A 288 -2.36 -15.89 -13.62
CA ASN A 288 -1.79 -14.53 -13.53
C ASN A 288 -1.78 -13.95 -12.10
N GLY A 289 -1.38 -14.74 -11.09
CA GLY A 289 -1.35 -14.27 -9.70
C GLY A 289 -2.74 -14.13 -9.05
N ILE A 290 -3.79 -14.70 -9.65
CA ILE A 290 -5.17 -14.57 -9.16
C ILE A 290 -5.84 -15.94 -9.07
N LEU A 291 -6.25 -16.30 -7.85
CA LEU A 291 -7.22 -17.36 -7.62
C LEU A 291 -8.61 -16.86 -7.98
N SER A 292 -9.25 -17.50 -8.97
CA SER A 292 -10.62 -17.21 -9.39
C SER A 292 -11.58 -18.29 -8.89
N VAL A 293 -12.76 -17.86 -8.44
CA VAL A 293 -13.87 -18.71 -8.04
C VAL A 293 -15.05 -18.49 -8.99
N THR A 294 -15.64 -19.57 -9.47
CA THR A 294 -16.81 -19.54 -10.36
C THR A 294 -18.06 -20.06 -9.66
N ASN A 295 -19.20 -20.03 -10.35
CA ASN A 295 -20.47 -20.47 -9.79
C ASN A 295 -20.40 -21.94 -9.33
N ALA A 296 -20.89 -22.20 -8.13
CA ALA A 296 -20.97 -23.53 -7.55
C ALA A 296 -22.40 -24.08 -7.56
N ILE A 297 -22.53 -25.41 -7.53
CA ILE A 297 -23.78 -26.14 -7.30
C ILE A 297 -23.69 -26.82 -5.94
N GLY A 298 -24.78 -26.80 -5.17
CA GLY A 298 -24.84 -27.32 -3.80
C GLY A 298 -24.12 -26.43 -2.79
N ASP A 299 -24.27 -26.73 -1.50
CA ASP A 299 -23.66 -25.98 -0.41
C ASP A 299 -23.38 -26.88 0.82
N PRO A 300 -22.43 -26.51 1.69
CA PRO A 300 -21.40 -25.47 1.51
C PRO A 300 -20.21 -25.93 0.64
N ASN A 301 -19.53 -25.00 -0.02
CA ASN A 301 -18.30 -25.25 -0.81
C ASN A 301 -17.16 -24.36 -0.31
N HIS A 302 -15.98 -24.94 -0.13
CA HIS A 302 -14.80 -24.23 0.37
C HIS A 302 -13.52 -24.66 -0.34
N LEU A 303 -12.54 -23.77 -0.39
CA LEU A 303 -11.14 -24.11 -0.65
C LEU A 303 -10.38 -23.98 0.66
N LEU A 304 -9.96 -25.11 1.23
CA LEU A 304 -9.31 -25.17 2.53
C LEU A 304 -7.81 -25.33 2.37
N TYR A 305 -7.03 -24.61 3.19
CA TYR A 305 -5.61 -24.87 3.29
C TYR A 305 -5.35 -25.93 4.38
N GLU A 306 -4.99 -27.13 3.96
CA GLU A 306 -4.87 -28.33 4.80
C GLU A 306 -3.41 -28.74 5.04
N ALA A 307 -2.53 -27.79 5.39
CA ALA A 307 -1.18 -28.14 5.83
C ALA A 307 -1.16 -28.60 7.29
N ALA A 308 -0.16 -29.41 7.65
CA ALA A 308 0.05 -29.82 9.04
C ALA A 308 0.47 -28.63 9.92
N GLY A 309 0.09 -28.66 11.20
CA GLY A 309 0.51 -27.66 12.19
C GLY A 309 -0.46 -26.50 12.43
N TYR A 310 -1.61 -26.46 11.76
CA TYR A 310 -2.65 -25.47 12.04
C TYR A 310 -3.33 -25.69 13.38
N ASN A 311 -3.55 -24.60 14.11
CA ASN A 311 -4.45 -24.59 15.24
C ASN A 311 -5.90 -24.69 14.72
N SER A 312 -6.63 -25.72 15.13
CA SER A 312 -8.04 -25.93 14.72
C SER A 312 -9.03 -25.07 15.50
N THR A 313 -8.57 -24.40 16.56
CA THR A 313 -9.41 -23.64 17.50
C THR A 313 -9.23 -22.13 17.35
N ASN A 314 -8.01 -21.64 17.20
CA ASN A 314 -7.72 -20.22 16.94
C ASN A 314 -7.22 -20.06 15.51
N GLN A 315 -8.04 -19.43 14.66
CA GLN A 315 -7.76 -19.26 13.23
C GLN A 315 -8.02 -17.82 12.81
N GLU A 316 -7.16 -17.31 11.96
CA GLU A 316 -7.35 -16.01 11.31
C GLU A 316 -7.06 -16.14 9.82
N VAL A 317 -7.98 -15.61 9.02
CA VAL A 317 -7.88 -15.55 7.57
C VAL A 317 -7.94 -14.09 7.17
N LEU A 318 -6.96 -13.65 6.40
CA LEU A 318 -6.94 -12.36 5.73
C LEU A 318 -6.80 -12.61 4.24
N ALA A 319 -7.72 -12.07 3.45
CA ALA A 319 -7.72 -12.22 1.99
C ALA A 319 -7.97 -10.88 1.31
N ARG A 320 -7.36 -10.71 0.13
CA ARG A 320 -7.72 -9.64 -0.81
C ARG A 320 -8.67 -10.22 -1.87
N ILE A 321 -9.90 -9.73 -1.91
CA ILE A 321 -10.99 -10.30 -2.73
C ILE A 321 -11.64 -9.22 -3.57
N ARG A 322 -11.94 -9.52 -4.83
CA ARG A 322 -12.77 -8.69 -5.70
C ARG A 322 -13.93 -9.50 -6.24
N ILE A 323 -15.13 -8.91 -6.14
CA ILE A 323 -16.33 -9.48 -6.75
C ILE A 323 -16.48 -8.95 -8.17
N ASN A 324 -16.27 -9.78 -9.19
CA ASN A 324 -16.45 -9.36 -10.59
C ASN A 324 -17.93 -9.39 -10.99
N ARG A 325 -18.62 -10.47 -10.64
CA ARG A 325 -20.04 -10.72 -10.89
C ARG A 325 -20.61 -11.45 -9.68
N PHE A 326 -21.84 -11.13 -9.31
CA PHE A 326 -22.48 -11.74 -8.15
C PHE A 326 -23.95 -12.05 -8.44
N GLY A 327 -24.44 -13.15 -7.86
CA GLY A 327 -25.86 -13.49 -7.91
C GLY A 327 -26.72 -12.56 -7.07
N THR A 328 -28.01 -12.86 -7.03
CA THR A 328 -28.99 -12.25 -6.12
C THR A 328 -29.70 -13.35 -5.33
N ASN A 329 -30.34 -12.96 -4.23
CA ASN A 329 -31.08 -13.82 -3.30
C ASN A 329 -30.17 -14.67 -2.39
N ASP A 330 -30.80 -15.50 -1.56
CA ASP A 330 -30.16 -16.22 -0.47
C ASP A 330 -28.99 -17.15 -0.91
N LEU A 331 -29.05 -17.71 -2.12
CA LEU A 331 -28.00 -18.60 -2.62
C LEU A 331 -26.69 -17.87 -2.96
N ALA A 332 -26.72 -16.55 -3.15
CA ALA A 332 -25.56 -15.76 -3.54
C ALA A 332 -24.67 -15.44 -2.32
N ARG A 333 -23.66 -16.30 -2.09
CA ARG A 333 -22.68 -16.19 -1.00
C ARG A 333 -21.27 -16.39 -1.53
N ALA A 334 -20.34 -15.53 -1.12
CA ALA A 334 -18.90 -15.74 -1.30
C ALA A 334 -18.14 -14.98 -0.21
N GLY A 335 -16.94 -15.41 0.14
CA GLY A 335 -16.14 -14.73 1.15
C GLY A 335 -15.04 -15.62 1.68
N ILE A 336 -14.79 -15.52 2.98
CA ILE A 336 -13.77 -16.30 3.68
C ILE A 336 -14.40 -17.14 4.79
N GLY A 337 -13.81 -18.30 5.03
CA GLY A 337 -14.22 -19.22 6.09
C GLY A 337 -13.07 -19.53 7.04
N ALA A 338 -13.40 -19.78 8.30
CA ALA A 338 -12.50 -20.22 9.36
C ALA A 338 -13.13 -21.40 10.12
N SER A 339 -12.28 -22.26 10.68
CA SER A 339 -12.69 -23.45 11.44
C SER A 339 -13.66 -24.37 10.68
N VAL A 340 -13.44 -24.51 9.37
CA VAL A 340 -14.26 -25.34 8.48
C VAL A 340 -13.89 -26.81 8.60
N GLY A 341 -14.87 -27.67 8.87
CA GLY A 341 -14.70 -29.12 8.97
C GLY A 341 -14.36 -29.76 7.63
N ILE A 342 -13.32 -30.59 7.57
CA ILE A 342 -12.87 -31.24 6.33
C ILE A 342 -13.83 -32.34 5.82
N THR A 343 -14.74 -32.84 6.65
CA THR A 343 -15.65 -33.94 6.31
C THR A 343 -17.00 -33.46 5.78
N ASN A 344 -17.54 -32.40 6.37
CA ASN A 344 -18.88 -31.87 6.04
C ASN A 344 -18.82 -30.47 5.41
N SER A 345 -17.63 -29.86 5.32
CA SER A 345 -17.42 -28.51 4.80
C SER A 345 -18.17 -27.40 5.54
N GLN A 346 -18.62 -27.63 6.78
CA GLN A 346 -19.32 -26.63 7.59
C GLN A 346 -18.34 -25.88 8.48
N GLY A 347 -18.49 -24.56 8.62
CA GLY A 347 -17.69 -23.74 9.53
C GLY A 347 -18.22 -22.33 9.71
N ILE A 348 -17.36 -21.46 10.25
CA ILE A 348 -17.67 -20.04 10.42
C ILE A 348 -17.28 -19.29 9.16
N ASN A 349 -18.21 -18.54 8.61
CA ASN A 349 -18.02 -17.77 7.40
C ASN A 349 -18.28 -16.30 7.62
N TYR A 350 -17.61 -15.50 6.81
CA TYR A 350 -17.93 -14.11 6.61
C TYR A 350 -18.13 -13.89 5.11
N HIS A 351 -19.34 -13.51 4.72
CA HIS A 351 -19.78 -13.48 3.33
C HIS A 351 -20.05 -12.07 2.83
N PHE A 352 -19.73 -11.82 1.56
CA PHE A 352 -20.45 -10.89 0.71
C PHE A 352 -21.83 -11.46 0.39
N ARG A 353 -22.86 -10.63 0.51
CA ARG A 353 -24.26 -10.97 0.28
C ARG A 353 -24.93 -9.97 -0.64
N ASN A 354 -25.88 -10.46 -1.44
CA ASN A 354 -26.76 -9.66 -2.26
C ASN A 354 -28.16 -10.27 -2.24
N GLU A 355 -29.03 -9.75 -1.38
CA GLU A 355 -30.38 -10.30 -1.21
C GLU A 355 -31.37 -9.76 -2.24
N GLY A 356 -30.91 -8.96 -3.21
CA GLY A 356 -31.75 -8.26 -4.18
C GLY A 356 -32.11 -6.84 -3.75
N ALA A 357 -32.77 -6.07 -4.63
CA ALA A 357 -33.24 -4.70 -4.38
C ALA A 357 -32.19 -3.71 -3.81
N GLY A 358 -30.89 -3.92 -4.09
CA GLY A 358 -29.81 -3.08 -3.56
C GLY A 358 -29.39 -3.42 -2.12
N ALA A 359 -29.91 -4.50 -1.53
CA ALA A 359 -29.50 -5.05 -0.24
C ALA A 359 -28.17 -5.82 -0.37
N VAL A 360 -27.13 -5.04 -0.63
CA VAL A 360 -25.75 -5.51 -0.68
C VAL A 360 -25.13 -5.30 0.69
N HIS A 361 -24.61 -6.34 1.32
CA HIS A 361 -24.04 -6.26 2.68
C HIS A 361 -22.99 -7.36 2.91
N THR A 362 -22.44 -7.41 4.12
CA THR A 362 -21.62 -8.54 4.58
C THR A 362 -22.22 -9.18 5.82
N GLU A 363 -22.11 -10.49 5.98
CA GLU A 363 -22.82 -11.22 7.03
C GLU A 363 -22.05 -12.46 7.49
N PHE A 364 -22.23 -12.83 8.77
CA PHE A 364 -21.68 -14.07 9.33
C PHE A 364 -22.61 -15.26 9.11
N LEU A 365 -22.04 -16.44 8.89
CA LEU A 365 -22.79 -17.70 8.87
C LEU A 365 -21.98 -18.82 9.56
N ASP A 366 -22.57 -19.46 10.57
CA ASP A 366 -22.15 -20.81 11.01
C ASP A 366 -22.95 -21.83 10.19
N ASP A 367 -22.28 -22.46 9.23
CA ASP A 367 -22.93 -23.31 8.21
C ASP A 367 -23.85 -24.37 8.83
N ALA A 368 -25.07 -24.45 8.30
CA ALA A 368 -26.12 -25.36 8.74
C ALA A 368 -26.53 -25.21 10.23
N ARG A 369 -26.12 -24.13 10.90
CA ARG A 369 -26.49 -23.85 12.29
C ARG A 369 -27.23 -22.53 12.42
N GLN A 370 -26.59 -21.41 12.09
CA GLN A 370 -27.16 -20.11 12.37
C GLN A 370 -26.52 -18.98 11.57
N TRP A 371 -27.36 -18.05 11.12
CA TRP A 371 -26.91 -16.73 10.67
C TRP A 371 -26.45 -15.88 11.86
N GLY A 372 -25.33 -15.19 11.67
CA GLY A 372 -24.81 -14.21 12.61
C GLY A 372 -25.25 -12.78 12.25
N PRO A 373 -24.57 -11.77 12.80
CA PRO A 373 -24.91 -10.37 12.53
C PRO A 373 -24.69 -9.98 11.06
N GLU A 374 -25.63 -9.22 10.50
CA GLU A 374 -25.45 -8.44 9.29
C GLU A 374 -24.66 -7.16 9.59
N LEU A 375 -23.66 -6.87 8.75
CA LEU A 375 -22.91 -5.62 8.77
C LEU A 375 -23.27 -4.80 7.52
N SER A 376 -23.61 -3.53 7.72
CA SER A 376 -24.14 -2.62 6.68
C SER A 376 -23.12 -2.17 5.62
N PHE A 377 -21.99 -2.89 5.47
CA PHE A 377 -20.94 -2.56 4.52
C PHE A 377 -21.43 -2.76 3.07
N LYS A 378 -21.57 -1.66 2.32
CA LYS A 378 -22.03 -1.67 0.94
C LYS A 378 -20.87 -1.90 -0.02
N TRP A 379 -20.61 -3.17 -0.35
CA TRP A 379 -19.63 -3.53 -1.36
C TRP A 379 -20.14 -3.26 -2.79
N GLN A 380 -19.20 -3.21 -3.73
CA GLN A 380 -19.39 -2.93 -5.14
C GLN A 380 -18.61 -3.94 -5.96
N THR A 381 -19.14 -4.27 -7.14
CA THR A 381 -18.42 -5.09 -8.12
C THR A 381 -17.19 -4.37 -8.65
N ASN A 382 -16.17 -5.14 -9.05
CA ASN A 382 -14.90 -4.67 -9.61
C ASN A 382 -14.03 -3.82 -8.66
N VAL A 383 -14.35 -3.79 -7.37
CA VAL A 383 -13.53 -3.17 -6.32
C VAL A 383 -12.84 -4.26 -5.50
N TRP A 384 -11.56 -4.07 -5.19
CA TRP A 384 -10.82 -4.96 -4.29
C TRP A 384 -11.08 -4.61 -2.83
N TYR A 385 -11.23 -5.64 -2.00
CA TYR A 385 -11.45 -5.53 -0.56
C TYR A 385 -10.46 -6.38 0.20
N TRP A 386 -9.98 -5.88 1.32
CA TRP A 386 -9.43 -6.70 2.37
C TRP A 386 -10.57 -7.26 3.22
N MET A 387 -10.54 -8.56 3.44
CA MET A 387 -11.51 -9.26 4.27
C MET A 387 -10.75 -10.08 5.31
N ARG A 388 -11.07 -9.86 6.58
CA ARG A 388 -10.46 -10.55 7.72
C ARG A 388 -11.54 -11.26 8.51
N LEU A 389 -11.29 -12.52 8.86
CA LEU A 389 -12.11 -13.32 9.75
C LEU A 389 -11.19 -14.00 10.75
N LYS A 390 -11.43 -13.75 12.03
CA LYS A 390 -10.76 -14.42 13.14
C LYS A 390 -11.78 -15.19 13.96
N HIS A 391 -11.48 -16.46 14.22
CA HIS A 391 -12.19 -17.28 15.18
C HIS A 391 -11.28 -17.58 16.37
N GLU A 392 -11.74 -17.27 17.58
CA GLU A 392 -11.05 -17.50 18.84
C GLU A 392 -12.08 -17.87 19.91
N PRO A 393 -12.22 -19.16 20.30
CA PRO A 393 -13.30 -19.60 21.16
C PRO A 393 -13.10 -19.14 22.61
N ASN A 394 -14.21 -18.76 23.25
CA ASN A 394 -14.31 -18.34 24.65
C ASN A 394 -13.41 -17.15 24.99
N THR A 395 -13.38 -16.13 24.14
CA THR A 395 -12.75 -14.87 24.54
C THR A 395 -13.48 -14.30 25.77
N ALA A 396 -12.80 -13.41 26.52
CA ALA A 396 -13.33 -12.82 27.75
C ALA A 396 -14.70 -12.09 27.58
N THR A 397 -15.15 -11.89 26.35
CA THR A 397 -16.40 -11.21 25.99
C THR A 397 -17.52 -12.15 25.49
N ASN A 398 -17.35 -13.48 25.52
CA ASN A 398 -18.28 -14.47 24.93
C ASN A 398 -18.54 -14.23 23.42
N VAL A 399 -17.56 -13.65 22.72
CA VAL A 399 -17.60 -13.46 21.25
C VAL A 399 -16.49 -14.31 20.65
N ASP A 400 -16.86 -15.25 19.79
CA ASP A 400 -15.91 -16.23 19.26
C ASP A 400 -15.46 -15.92 17.83
N ALA A 401 -16.17 -15.03 17.12
CA ALA A 401 -15.88 -14.66 15.74
C ALA A 401 -15.81 -13.14 15.58
N PHE A 402 -14.75 -12.68 14.92
CA PHE A 402 -14.48 -11.27 14.64
C PHE A 402 -14.22 -11.14 13.14
N ALA A 403 -14.77 -10.10 12.53
CA ALA A 403 -14.50 -9.84 11.13
C ALA A 403 -14.41 -8.36 10.85
N LYS A 404 -13.67 -8.06 9.78
CA LYS A 404 -13.54 -6.72 9.24
C LYS A 404 -13.45 -6.81 7.73
N VAL A 405 -14.17 -5.93 7.05
CA VAL A 405 -14.05 -5.71 5.61
C VAL A 405 -13.75 -4.24 5.37
N TRP A 406 -12.82 -3.97 4.45
CA TRP A 406 -12.50 -2.61 4.03
C TRP A 406 -11.92 -2.65 2.61
N VAL A 407 -11.87 -1.50 1.96
CA VAL A 407 -11.37 -1.39 0.58
C VAL A 407 -9.85 -1.64 0.57
N ALA A 408 -9.34 -2.28 -0.48
CA ALA A 408 -7.94 -2.68 -0.61
C ALA A 408 -7.08 -1.78 -1.46
#